data_AF-A0A1I4ZJV6-F1
#
_entry.id   AF-A0A1I4ZJV6-F1
#
_cell.length_a   1.000
_cell.length_b   1.000
_cell.length_c   1.000
_cell.angle_alpha   90.00
_cell.angle_beta   90.00
_cell.angle_gamma   90.00
#
_symmetry.space_group_name_H-M   'P 1'
#
loop_
_entity.id
_entity.type
_entity.pdbx_description
1 polymer ?
#
loop_
_entity_poly.entity_id
_entity_poly.type
_entity_poly.pdbx_seq_one_letter_code
_entity_poly.pdbx_strand_id
1 'polypeptide(L)'
;MRTLLSKVRAMRRREALPSGDAACGAGQCAPDALSIEIDANGSPVTIDQASWFICFVPGLQKQWWHRFAHEQHRHVFAIRWVRDDTWLLVEPWWTRLMVNVLSFDEALKFLRWGAAGHILEVAESIPGRGSQARGWSNCAVLASFLLGRSYWTWTPHGLYRRLKSDPTVKAIELPDFLARHCGQLAGQSAHTLPKLPAQQEAMPLQQALVELGIGIMTASTSASAISLYKAAISESARFRAAAEAFWQHGPHQALSQISQLLEAATLRGELRIEDCTAAAHQFLSMLRGDLHLQLVFGLRGAPGAKEIGAHVASVVAVFLHGARSRSGRGADARCAGQRPAEDLLRREVVLRQYRVPSPESPSPVRACTGDKAYTGH
;
A
#
# COMPACT_ATOMS: atom_id res chain seq x y z
N MET A 1 1.62 -27.12 -47.67
CA MET A 1 0.81 -27.21 -46.43
C MET A 1 0.91 -28.56 -45.70
N ARG A 2 0.85 -29.72 -46.38
CA ARG A 2 0.93 -31.05 -45.72
C ARG A 2 2.30 -31.35 -45.06
N THR A 3 3.40 -30.81 -45.59
CA THR A 3 4.77 -31.03 -45.08
C THR A 3 5.14 -30.21 -43.84
N LEU A 4 4.44 -29.11 -43.57
CA LEU A 4 4.62 -28.33 -42.33
C LEU A 4 3.87 -28.98 -41.16
N LEU A 5 2.67 -29.52 -41.44
CA LEU A 5 1.83 -30.20 -40.46
C LEU A 5 2.44 -31.53 -39.98
N SER A 6 3.23 -32.23 -40.81
CA SER A 6 3.96 -33.44 -40.41
C SER A 6 5.12 -33.14 -39.46
N LYS A 7 5.87 -32.05 -39.67
CA LYS A 7 6.93 -31.59 -38.75
C LYS A 7 6.38 -31.15 -37.38
N VAL A 8 5.21 -30.51 -37.37
CA VAL A 8 4.51 -30.13 -36.11
C VAL A 8 3.99 -31.35 -35.34
N ARG A 9 3.57 -32.41 -36.05
CA ARG A 9 3.16 -33.69 -35.42
C ARG A 9 4.36 -34.50 -34.91
N ALA A 10 5.52 -34.43 -35.58
CA ALA A 10 6.75 -35.03 -35.09
C ALA A 10 7.27 -34.35 -33.81
N MET A 11 7.15 -33.01 -33.69
CA MET A 11 7.48 -32.27 -32.47
C MET A 11 6.54 -32.55 -31.28
N ARG A 12 5.36 -33.15 -31.50
CA ARG A 12 4.41 -33.51 -30.44
C ARG A 12 4.73 -34.82 -29.73
N ARG A 13 5.57 -35.69 -30.30
CA ARG A 13 6.09 -36.86 -29.58
C ARG A 13 7.40 -36.46 -28.93
N ARG A 14 7.31 -35.88 -27.73
CA ARG A 14 8.44 -35.89 -26.80
C ARG A 14 8.28 -37.11 -25.91
N GLU A 15 9.24 -38.01 -26.04
CA GLU A 15 9.56 -39.04 -25.07
C GLU A 15 9.63 -38.41 -23.67
N ALA A 16 9.22 -39.18 -22.67
CA ALA A 16 9.33 -38.80 -21.28
C ALA A 16 10.77 -38.32 -20.99
N LEU A 17 10.89 -37.21 -20.26
CA LEU A 17 12.18 -36.77 -19.73
C LEU A 17 12.80 -37.96 -18.98
N PRO A 18 14.05 -38.36 -19.30
CA PRO A 18 14.69 -39.44 -18.57
C PRO A 18 14.83 -39.01 -17.10
N SER A 19 14.42 -39.91 -16.20
CA SER A 19 14.74 -39.86 -14.78
C SER A 19 16.23 -39.64 -14.62
N GLY A 20 16.60 -38.70 -13.76
CA GLY A 20 17.98 -38.24 -13.57
C GLY A 20 18.93 -39.41 -13.31
N ASP A 21 19.80 -39.65 -14.27
CA ASP A 21 21.13 -40.29 -14.15
C ASP A 21 21.82 -40.23 -15.54
N ALA A 22 21.80 -39.04 -16.16
CA ALA A 22 22.53 -38.80 -17.40
C ALA A 22 23.77 -37.97 -17.10
N ALA A 23 24.92 -38.64 -17.07
CA ALA A 23 26.25 -38.05 -16.94
C ALA A 23 26.41 -36.82 -17.86
N CYS A 24 26.85 -35.71 -17.26
CA CYS A 24 27.15 -34.47 -17.96
C CYS A 24 28.14 -34.69 -19.10
N GLY A 25 27.69 -34.50 -20.34
CA GLY A 25 28.53 -34.44 -21.52
C GLY A 25 29.39 -33.18 -21.50
N ALA A 26 30.68 -33.37 -21.84
CA ALA A 26 31.74 -32.38 -21.80
C ALA A 26 31.36 -31.01 -22.41
N GLY A 27 31.22 -30.02 -21.54
CA GLY A 27 30.88 -28.64 -21.90
C GLY A 27 30.71 -27.75 -20.67
N GLN A 28 31.70 -27.80 -19.76
CA GLN A 28 31.89 -26.92 -18.59
C GLN A 28 30.72 -26.90 -17.58
N CYS A 29 30.60 -27.96 -16.78
CA CYS A 29 30.06 -27.81 -15.43
C CYS A 29 30.96 -26.86 -14.63
N ALA A 30 30.35 -26.05 -13.76
CA ALA A 30 31.10 -25.22 -12.82
C ALA A 30 32.11 -26.10 -12.03
N PRO A 31 33.33 -25.62 -11.75
CA PRO A 31 34.33 -26.40 -11.01
C PRO A 31 33.78 -26.91 -9.68
N ASP A 32 34.19 -28.10 -9.21
CA ASP A 32 33.61 -28.82 -8.04
C ASP A 32 33.42 -27.98 -6.77
N ALA A 33 34.19 -26.90 -6.58
CA ALA A 33 34.04 -25.93 -5.49
C ALA A 33 32.78 -25.03 -5.59
N LEU A 34 32.08 -25.06 -6.72
CA LEU A 34 30.83 -24.37 -7.04
C LEU A 34 29.68 -25.37 -7.27
N SER A 35 29.78 -26.60 -6.74
CA SER A 35 28.69 -27.58 -6.76
C SER A 35 27.51 -27.08 -5.92
N ILE A 36 26.64 -26.30 -6.55
CA ILE A 36 25.42 -25.79 -5.93
C ILE A 36 24.39 -26.92 -5.95
N GLU A 37 23.88 -27.28 -4.78
CA GLU A 37 22.74 -28.20 -4.67
C GLU A 37 21.55 -27.63 -5.44
N ILE A 38 20.96 -28.45 -6.31
CA ILE A 38 19.77 -28.10 -7.07
C ILE A 38 18.59 -28.92 -6.57
N ASP A 39 17.42 -28.29 -6.51
CA ASP A 39 16.18 -28.97 -6.15
C ASP A 39 15.65 -29.86 -7.29
N ALA A 40 14.52 -30.51 -7.04
CA ALA A 40 13.86 -31.39 -8.02
C ALA A 40 13.44 -30.69 -9.33
N ASN A 41 13.42 -29.36 -9.35
CA ASN A 41 13.12 -28.54 -10.53
C ASN A 41 14.38 -27.96 -11.19
N GLY A 42 15.57 -28.33 -10.71
CA GLY A 42 16.85 -27.83 -11.20
C GLY A 42 17.18 -26.41 -10.72
N SER A 43 16.53 -25.93 -9.66
CA SER A 43 16.78 -24.61 -9.08
C SER A 43 17.81 -24.70 -7.95
N PRO A 44 18.80 -23.79 -7.89
CA PRO A 44 19.69 -23.62 -6.73
C PRO A 44 18.97 -23.37 -5.39
N VAL A 45 17.74 -22.87 -5.44
CA VAL A 45 16.93 -22.55 -4.27
C VAL A 45 15.48 -22.95 -4.59
N THR A 46 14.84 -23.71 -3.70
CA THR A 46 13.41 -24.01 -3.84
C THR A 46 12.59 -22.74 -3.67
N ILE A 47 11.77 -22.44 -4.68
CA ILE A 47 10.90 -21.26 -4.72
C ILE A 47 9.46 -21.73 -4.61
N ASP A 48 8.76 -21.23 -3.61
CA ASP A 48 7.32 -21.46 -3.43
C ASP A 48 6.50 -20.71 -4.47
N GLN A 49 5.32 -21.26 -4.78
CA GLN A 49 4.36 -20.65 -5.70
C GLN A 49 3.93 -19.27 -5.21
N ALA A 50 4.14 -18.23 -6.02
CA ALA A 50 3.64 -16.89 -5.76
C ALA A 50 2.27 -16.62 -6.40
N SER A 51 1.51 -15.74 -5.75
CA SER A 51 0.30 -15.12 -6.31
C SER A 51 0.61 -13.74 -6.87
N TRP A 52 0.17 -13.49 -8.10
CA TRP A 52 0.41 -12.26 -8.85
C TRP A 52 -0.89 -11.54 -9.19
N PHE A 53 -0.88 -10.21 -9.08
CA PHE A 53 -1.90 -9.34 -9.66
C PHE A 53 -1.49 -8.97 -11.08
N ILE A 54 -2.20 -9.55 -12.05
CA ILE A 54 -2.01 -9.27 -13.47
C ILE A 54 -2.96 -8.16 -13.88
N CYS A 55 -2.40 -7.01 -14.22
CA CYS A 55 -3.12 -5.78 -14.46
C CYS A 55 -3.18 -5.52 -15.96
N PHE A 56 -4.39 -5.56 -16.53
CA PHE A 56 -4.66 -5.20 -17.92
C PHE A 56 -5.18 -3.78 -17.95
N VAL A 57 -4.51 -2.94 -18.73
CA VAL A 57 -4.66 -1.50 -18.56
C VAL A 57 -4.79 -0.73 -19.87
N PRO A 58 -5.52 0.41 -19.87
CA PRO A 58 -5.53 1.33 -21.00
C PRO A 58 -4.16 2.02 -21.15
N GLY A 59 -3.92 2.67 -22.28
CA GLY A 59 -2.69 3.43 -22.49
C GLY A 59 -2.63 4.67 -21.59
N LEU A 60 -1.48 4.91 -20.94
CA LEU A 60 -1.28 6.06 -20.03
C LEU A 60 -1.20 7.40 -20.77
N GLN A 61 -0.74 7.37 -22.03
CA GLN A 61 -0.58 8.54 -22.90
C GLN A 61 -1.25 8.32 -24.24
N LYS A 62 -1.57 9.43 -24.93
CA LYS A 62 -2.00 9.39 -26.34
C LYS A 62 -0.84 8.88 -27.19
N GLN A 63 -0.93 7.61 -27.55
CA GLN A 63 0.00 6.94 -28.44
C GLN A 63 -0.77 6.40 -29.64
N TRP A 64 -0.06 6.17 -30.73
CA TRP A 64 -0.65 5.48 -31.86
C TRP A 64 -0.88 4.02 -31.48
N TRP A 65 -2.15 3.63 -31.41
CA TRP A 65 -2.57 2.24 -31.22
C TRP A 65 -3.29 1.81 -32.49
N HIS A 66 -3.00 0.60 -32.95
CA HIS A 66 -3.75 0.03 -34.05
C HIS A 66 -5.24 -0.05 -33.68
N ARG A 67 -6.15 0.17 -34.64
CA ARG A 67 -7.62 0.21 -34.41
C ARG A 67 -8.24 -1.05 -33.80
N PHE A 68 -7.50 -2.15 -33.77
CA PHE A 68 -7.92 -3.43 -33.19
C PHE A 68 -7.38 -3.64 -31.77
N ALA A 69 -6.64 -2.66 -31.23
CA ALA A 69 -6.21 -2.68 -29.85
C ALA A 69 -7.42 -2.45 -28.94
N HIS A 70 -7.61 -3.35 -27.97
CA HIS A 70 -8.69 -3.23 -27.01
C HIS A 70 -8.51 -1.98 -26.14
N GLU A 71 -9.56 -1.19 -25.97
CA GLU A 71 -9.45 0.13 -25.32
C GLU A 71 -8.96 0.05 -23.88
N GLN A 72 -9.43 -0.95 -23.12
CA GLN A 72 -9.03 -1.17 -21.73
C GLN A 72 -7.79 -2.06 -21.57
N HIS A 73 -7.34 -2.78 -22.61
CA HIS A 73 -6.26 -3.77 -22.51
C HIS A 73 -5.20 -3.49 -23.57
N ARG A 74 -4.64 -2.28 -23.54
CA ARG A 74 -3.56 -1.86 -24.43
C ARG A 74 -2.20 -2.33 -23.91
N HIS A 75 -2.08 -2.51 -22.60
CA HIS A 75 -0.89 -2.97 -21.93
C HIS A 75 -1.21 -3.99 -20.82
N VAL A 76 -0.21 -4.75 -20.38
CA VAL A 76 -0.30 -5.67 -19.24
C VAL A 76 1.01 -5.69 -18.47
N PHE A 77 0.90 -5.62 -17.15
CA PHE A 77 2.01 -5.79 -16.21
C PHE A 77 1.61 -6.73 -15.06
N ALA A 78 2.60 -7.14 -14.29
CA ALA A 78 2.39 -7.98 -13.12
C ALA A 78 2.94 -7.28 -11.88
N ILE A 79 2.19 -7.32 -10.79
CA ILE A 79 2.64 -6.82 -9.49
C ILE A 79 2.26 -7.84 -8.43
N ARG A 80 3.08 -8.02 -7.39
CA ARG A 80 2.73 -8.87 -6.26
C ARG A 80 3.20 -8.26 -4.96
N TRP A 81 2.48 -8.58 -3.90
CA TRP A 81 2.94 -8.30 -2.55
C TRP A 81 4.09 -9.24 -2.17
N VAL A 82 5.03 -8.73 -1.37
CA VAL A 82 6.18 -9.44 -0.82
C VAL A 82 6.21 -9.20 0.69
N ARG A 83 7.16 -9.78 1.41
CA ARG A 83 7.34 -9.54 2.85
C ARG A 83 7.61 -8.06 3.14
N ASP A 84 7.36 -7.67 4.39
CA ASP A 84 7.64 -6.34 4.94
C ASP A 84 6.89 -5.19 4.24
N ASP A 85 5.67 -5.47 3.76
CA ASP A 85 4.76 -4.49 3.16
C ASP A 85 5.30 -3.79 1.90
N THR A 86 6.20 -4.49 1.22
CA THR A 86 6.73 -4.11 -0.07
C THR A 86 6.04 -4.85 -1.21
N TRP A 87 6.14 -4.28 -2.41
CA TRP A 87 5.49 -4.79 -3.60
C TRP A 87 6.50 -4.96 -4.73
N LEU A 88 6.55 -6.14 -5.34
CA LEU A 88 7.38 -6.39 -6.51
C LEU A 88 6.57 -6.07 -7.77
N LEU A 89 7.04 -5.09 -8.54
CA LEU A 89 6.54 -4.76 -9.86
C LEU A 89 7.39 -5.44 -10.93
N VAL A 90 6.72 -6.03 -11.92
CA VAL A 90 7.30 -6.51 -13.17
C VAL A 90 6.54 -5.85 -14.32
N GLU A 91 7.16 -4.83 -14.90
CA GLU A 91 6.58 -3.94 -15.91
C GLU A 91 7.37 -4.06 -17.23
N PRO A 92 6.86 -4.80 -18.23
CA PRO A 92 7.48 -4.89 -19.55
C PRO A 92 7.18 -3.65 -20.39
N TRP A 93 8.05 -2.63 -20.32
CA TRP A 93 7.88 -1.37 -21.06
C TRP A 93 8.72 -1.33 -22.33
N TRP A 94 8.06 -1.40 -23.49
CA TRP A 94 8.71 -1.34 -24.81
C TRP A 94 9.87 -2.34 -24.95
N THR A 95 11.11 -1.87 -24.85
CA THR A 95 12.35 -2.65 -24.99
C THR A 95 12.98 -3.02 -23.65
N ARG A 96 12.38 -2.64 -22.52
CA ARG A 96 12.93 -2.85 -21.18
C ARG A 96 11.95 -3.63 -20.31
N LEU A 97 12.46 -4.61 -19.59
CA LEU A 97 11.76 -5.24 -18.48
C LEU A 97 12.17 -4.52 -17.20
N MET A 98 11.24 -3.80 -16.58
CA MET A 98 11.48 -3.12 -15.31
C MET A 98 11.03 -4.01 -14.16
N VAL A 99 11.93 -4.25 -13.21
CA VAL A 99 11.65 -5.00 -11.99
C VAL A 99 12.03 -4.12 -10.81
N ASN A 100 11.05 -3.71 -10.01
CA ASN A 100 11.25 -2.79 -8.89
C ASN A 100 10.52 -3.27 -7.63
N VAL A 101 11.08 -2.97 -6.47
CA VAL A 101 10.41 -3.10 -5.17
C VAL A 101 9.83 -1.73 -4.82
N LEU A 102 8.54 -1.69 -4.54
CA LEU A 102 7.75 -0.49 -4.32
C LEU A 102 7.22 -0.47 -2.88
N SER A 103 7.05 0.73 -2.32
CA SER A 103 6.21 0.92 -1.14
C SER A 103 4.73 0.71 -1.50
N PHE A 104 3.87 0.55 -0.50
CA PHE A 104 2.43 0.40 -0.75
C PHE A 104 1.80 1.62 -1.46
N ASP A 105 2.19 2.85 -1.11
CA ASP A 105 1.66 4.05 -1.77
C ASP A 105 2.13 4.19 -3.23
N GLU A 106 3.29 3.65 -3.57
CA GLU A 106 3.76 3.55 -4.95
C GLU A 106 3.02 2.45 -5.72
N ALA A 107 2.88 1.27 -5.13
CA ALA A 107 2.13 0.16 -5.71
C ALA A 107 0.67 0.53 -5.97
N LEU A 108 0.06 1.33 -5.09
CA LEU A 108 -1.32 1.81 -5.24
C LEU A 108 -1.52 2.64 -6.51
N LYS A 109 -0.51 3.37 -6.98
CA LYS A 109 -0.57 4.10 -8.25
C LYS A 109 -0.73 3.13 -9.43
N PHE A 110 0.00 2.01 -9.39
CA PHE A 110 -0.12 0.94 -10.39
C PHE A 110 -1.45 0.20 -10.29
N LEU A 111 -1.88 -0.16 -9.08
CA LEU A 111 -3.17 -0.81 -8.87
C LEU A 111 -4.34 0.04 -9.35
N ARG A 112 -4.30 1.36 -9.14
CA ARG A 112 -5.29 2.31 -9.69
C ARG A 112 -5.32 2.30 -11.21
N TRP A 113 -4.16 2.20 -11.87
CA TRP A 113 -4.10 2.04 -13.31
C TRP A 113 -4.67 0.68 -13.74
N GLY A 114 -4.37 -0.38 -13.00
CA GLY A 114 -4.99 -1.71 -13.10
C GLY A 114 -6.52 -1.66 -13.12
N ALA A 115 -7.11 -0.92 -12.16
CA ALA A 115 -8.55 -0.78 -12.02
C ALA A 115 -9.22 0.03 -13.15
N ALA A 116 -8.47 0.76 -13.98
CA ALA A 116 -9.01 1.39 -15.18
C ALA A 116 -9.26 0.38 -16.32
N GLY A 117 -8.71 -0.83 -16.22
CA GLY A 117 -9.04 -1.98 -17.05
C GLY A 117 -9.52 -3.13 -16.18
N HIS A 118 -8.67 -4.14 -15.97
CA HIS A 118 -9.00 -5.28 -15.11
C HIS A 118 -7.76 -5.80 -14.35
N ILE A 119 -7.98 -6.24 -13.12
CA ILE A 119 -6.97 -6.89 -12.30
C ILE A 119 -7.40 -8.35 -12.06
N LEU A 120 -6.49 -9.29 -12.34
CA LEU A 120 -6.68 -10.71 -12.06
C LEU A 120 -5.63 -11.19 -11.07
N GLU A 121 -6.05 -11.85 -9.99
CA GLU A 121 -5.16 -12.59 -9.10
C GLU A 121 -4.93 -13.99 -9.68
N VAL A 122 -3.66 -14.30 -9.94
CA VAL A 122 -3.23 -15.52 -10.64
C VAL A 122 -2.08 -16.16 -9.88
N ALA A 123 -2.23 -17.43 -9.52
CA ALA A 123 -1.12 -18.24 -9.02
C ALA A 123 -0.23 -18.69 -10.20
N GLU A 124 1.08 -18.51 -10.06
CA GLU A 124 2.04 -18.99 -11.06
C GLU A 124 2.15 -20.52 -11.06
N SER A 125 2.64 -21.13 -12.12
CA SER A 125 2.87 -22.59 -12.16
C SER A 125 4.34 -22.91 -11.91
N ILE A 126 4.63 -23.70 -10.87
CA ILE A 126 5.97 -24.21 -10.56
C ILE A 126 5.94 -25.76 -10.49
N PRO A 127 6.71 -26.49 -11.32
CA PRO A 127 7.40 -25.99 -12.50
C PRO A 127 6.40 -25.62 -13.62
N GLY A 128 6.63 -24.48 -14.26
CA GLY A 128 5.78 -23.99 -15.35
C GLY A 128 6.07 -24.67 -16.69
N ARG A 129 5.18 -24.46 -17.66
CA ARG A 129 5.38 -24.86 -19.08
C ARG A 129 5.43 -23.64 -20.01
N GLY A 130 5.86 -22.49 -19.48
CA GLY A 130 6.01 -21.25 -20.25
C GLY A 130 7.08 -21.40 -21.33
N SER A 131 6.84 -20.83 -22.51
CA SER A 131 7.82 -20.83 -23.60
C SER A 131 8.04 -19.43 -24.14
N GLN A 132 9.30 -19.02 -24.31
CA GLN A 132 9.65 -17.84 -25.09
C GLN A 132 9.91 -18.27 -26.54
N ALA A 133 8.85 -18.43 -27.35
CA ALA A 133 9.05 -18.64 -28.78
C ALA A 133 9.68 -17.36 -29.39
N ARG A 134 10.98 -17.48 -29.75
CA ARG A 134 11.87 -16.39 -30.17
C ARG A 134 11.31 -15.60 -31.37
N GLY A 135 11.25 -14.28 -31.21
CA GLY A 135 11.12 -13.32 -32.30
C GLY A 135 10.46 -12.00 -31.91
N TRP A 136 9.42 -12.04 -31.08
CA TRP A 136 8.60 -10.87 -30.74
C TRP A 136 8.15 -10.96 -29.27
N SER A 137 9.00 -10.47 -28.35
CA SER A 137 8.70 -10.46 -26.91
C SER A 137 7.89 -9.20 -26.57
N ASN A 138 6.59 -9.35 -26.40
CA ASN A 138 5.70 -8.28 -25.96
C ASN A 138 5.19 -8.53 -24.52
N CYS A 139 4.55 -7.52 -23.94
CA CYS A 139 4.06 -7.58 -22.57
C CYS A 139 3.19 -8.81 -22.25
N ALA A 140 2.33 -9.26 -23.18
CA ALA A 140 1.50 -10.44 -22.97
C ALA A 140 2.31 -11.75 -22.96
N VAL A 141 3.32 -11.86 -23.83
CA VAL A 141 4.22 -13.02 -23.86
C VAL A 141 5.05 -13.08 -22.58
N LEU A 142 5.59 -11.94 -22.13
CA LEU A 142 6.38 -11.84 -20.91
C LEU A 142 5.56 -12.17 -19.65
N ALA A 143 4.33 -11.66 -19.54
CA ALA A 143 3.43 -12.00 -18.44
C ALA A 143 3.05 -13.49 -18.44
N SER A 144 2.75 -14.08 -19.60
CA SER A 144 2.48 -15.53 -19.69
C SER A 144 3.69 -16.37 -19.29
N PHE A 145 4.89 -15.92 -19.66
CA PHE A 145 6.14 -16.59 -19.31
C PHE A 145 6.41 -16.50 -17.80
N LEU A 146 6.25 -15.31 -17.20
CA LEU A 146 6.36 -15.10 -15.76
C LEU A 146 5.45 -16.06 -14.99
N LEU A 147 4.21 -16.24 -15.45
CA LEU A 147 3.23 -17.12 -14.81
C LEU A 147 3.46 -18.62 -15.07
N GLY A 148 4.45 -18.99 -15.89
CA GLY A 148 4.70 -20.37 -16.29
C GLY A 148 3.61 -20.96 -17.18
N ARG A 149 2.77 -20.14 -17.83
CA ARG A 149 1.63 -20.59 -18.64
C ARG A 149 2.04 -20.81 -20.08
N SER A 150 1.55 -21.91 -20.69
CA SER A 150 1.83 -22.29 -22.08
C SER A 150 0.91 -21.62 -23.11
N TYR A 151 0.31 -20.47 -22.77
CA TYR A 151 -0.67 -19.82 -23.62
C TYR A 151 -0.02 -19.25 -24.88
N TRP A 152 -0.66 -19.51 -26.03
CA TRP A 152 -0.32 -18.86 -27.30
C TRP A 152 -1.14 -17.57 -27.45
N THR A 153 -0.68 -16.49 -26.82
CA THR A 153 -1.37 -15.18 -26.85
C THR A 153 -0.42 -14.05 -27.18
N TRP A 154 -0.81 -13.20 -28.13
CA TRP A 154 0.04 -12.10 -28.63
C TRP A 154 -0.47 -10.72 -28.25
N THR A 155 -1.64 -10.63 -27.62
CA THR A 155 -2.25 -9.37 -27.20
C THR A 155 -2.63 -9.44 -25.72
N PRO A 156 -2.58 -8.32 -24.98
CA PRO A 156 -3.04 -8.28 -23.60
C PRO A 156 -4.49 -8.77 -23.47
N HIS A 157 -5.39 -8.36 -24.36
CA HIS A 157 -6.78 -8.86 -24.34
C HIS A 157 -6.88 -10.37 -24.61
N GLY A 158 -6.03 -10.93 -25.47
CA GLY A 158 -5.96 -12.37 -25.69
C GLY A 158 -5.55 -13.13 -24.43
N LEU A 159 -4.53 -12.63 -23.72
CA LEU A 159 -4.09 -13.18 -22.44
C LEU A 159 -5.17 -13.06 -21.36
N TYR A 160 -5.81 -11.91 -21.24
CA TYR A 160 -6.93 -11.69 -20.33
C TYR A 160 -8.03 -12.74 -20.50
N ARG A 161 -8.48 -12.99 -21.74
CA ARG A 161 -9.52 -14.00 -21.99
C ARG A 161 -9.11 -15.40 -21.58
N ARG A 162 -7.83 -15.77 -21.77
CA ARG A 162 -7.30 -17.08 -21.34
C ARG A 162 -7.26 -17.20 -19.83
N LEU A 163 -6.73 -16.19 -19.14
CA LEU A 163 -6.66 -16.18 -17.67
C LEU A 163 -8.06 -16.15 -17.05
N LYS A 164 -8.98 -15.33 -17.58
CA LYS A 164 -10.36 -15.26 -17.09
C LYS A 164 -11.13 -16.58 -17.24
N SER A 165 -10.76 -17.41 -18.22
CA SER A 165 -11.38 -18.74 -18.41
C SER A 165 -10.84 -19.81 -17.46
N ASP A 166 -9.75 -19.53 -16.73
CA ASP A 166 -9.19 -20.45 -15.74
C ASP A 166 -9.97 -20.31 -14.42
N PRO A 167 -10.59 -21.39 -13.88
CA PRO A 167 -11.40 -21.31 -12.66
C PRO A 167 -10.59 -20.99 -11.40
N THR A 168 -9.26 -21.12 -11.44
CA THR A 168 -8.37 -20.77 -10.32
C THR A 168 -8.06 -19.28 -10.24
N VAL A 169 -8.36 -18.52 -11.30
CA VAL A 169 -8.08 -17.09 -11.40
C VAL A 169 -9.23 -16.27 -10.84
N LYS A 170 -8.92 -15.29 -9.99
CA LYS A 170 -9.92 -14.42 -9.35
C LYS A 170 -9.85 -13.02 -9.94
N ALA A 171 -11.00 -12.45 -10.26
CA ALA A 171 -11.08 -11.03 -10.57
C ALA A 171 -10.98 -10.21 -9.28
N ILE A 172 -10.21 -9.12 -9.32
CA ILE A 172 -9.98 -8.25 -8.16
C ILE A 172 -10.68 -6.92 -8.38
N GLU A 173 -11.68 -6.66 -7.54
CA GLU A 173 -12.25 -5.33 -7.36
C GLU A 173 -11.35 -4.54 -6.41
N LEU A 174 -10.74 -3.48 -6.93
CA LEU A 174 -9.74 -2.71 -6.19
C LEU A 174 -10.27 -2.14 -4.86
N PRO A 175 -11.48 -1.54 -4.78
CA PRO A 175 -11.99 -0.99 -3.52
C PRO A 175 -12.05 -2.04 -2.40
N ASP A 176 -12.60 -3.23 -2.68
CA ASP A 176 -12.77 -4.30 -1.71
C ASP A 176 -11.43 -4.91 -1.31
N PHE A 177 -10.51 -5.06 -2.27
CA PHE A 177 -9.15 -5.48 -2.00
C PHE A 177 -8.45 -4.50 -1.05
N LEU A 178 -8.50 -3.20 -1.34
CA LEU A 178 -7.84 -2.18 -0.52
C LEU A 178 -8.43 -2.11 0.88
N ALA A 179 -9.76 -2.22 1.03
CA ALA A 179 -10.39 -2.25 2.34
C ALA A 179 -9.86 -3.40 3.21
N ARG A 180 -9.81 -4.62 2.65
CA ARG A 180 -9.27 -5.78 3.36
C ARG A 180 -7.78 -5.65 3.65
N HIS A 181 -6.99 -5.25 2.66
CA HIS A 181 -5.54 -5.15 2.79
C HIS A 181 -5.13 -4.08 3.82
N CYS A 182 -5.71 -2.88 3.74
CA CYS A 182 -5.45 -1.81 4.71
C CYS A 182 -5.86 -2.20 6.14
N GLY A 183 -7.01 -2.87 6.31
CA GLY A 183 -7.44 -3.37 7.62
C GLY A 183 -6.48 -4.41 8.20
N GLN A 184 -6.01 -5.35 7.37
CA GLN A 184 -5.04 -6.38 7.77
C GLN A 184 -3.70 -5.76 8.20
N LEU A 185 -3.12 -4.88 7.39
CA LEU A 185 -1.83 -4.24 7.71
C LEU A 185 -1.92 -3.36 8.96
N ALA A 186 -3.01 -2.61 9.11
CA ALA A 186 -3.25 -1.81 10.30
C ALA A 186 -3.39 -2.69 11.56
N GLY A 187 -4.14 -3.79 11.46
CA GLY A 187 -4.32 -4.75 12.55
C GLY A 187 -3.03 -5.46 12.97
N GLN A 188 -2.18 -5.85 12.03
CA GLN A 188 -0.87 -6.45 12.32
C GLN A 188 0.01 -5.51 13.15
N SER A 189 0.03 -4.23 12.79
CA SER A 189 0.74 -3.21 13.56
C SER A 189 0.16 -3.04 14.96
N ALA A 190 -1.18 -3.06 15.11
CA ALA A 190 -1.83 -2.96 16.42
C ALA A 190 -1.53 -4.16 17.33
N HIS A 191 -1.34 -5.37 16.79
CA HIS A 191 -0.97 -6.55 17.57
C HIS A 191 0.44 -6.47 18.19
N THR A 192 1.31 -5.61 17.67
CA THR A 192 2.65 -5.36 18.23
C THR A 192 2.63 -4.40 19.41
N LEU A 193 1.52 -3.71 19.66
CA LEU A 193 1.38 -2.84 20.83
C LEU A 193 1.43 -3.69 22.10
N PRO A 194 2.16 -3.25 23.14
CA PRO A 194 2.15 -3.91 24.44
C PRO A 194 0.72 -4.07 24.92
N LYS A 195 0.32 -5.30 25.26
CA LYS A 195 -0.95 -5.51 25.94
C LYS A 195 -0.88 -4.81 27.28
N LEU A 196 -1.92 -4.06 27.62
CA LEU A 196 -2.01 -3.43 28.92
C LEU A 196 -1.87 -4.51 30.01
N PRO A 197 -1.06 -4.27 31.05
CA PRO A 197 -1.01 -5.16 32.20
C PRO A 197 -2.43 -5.35 32.75
N ALA A 198 -2.76 -6.59 33.12
CA ALA A 198 -4.04 -6.86 33.77
C ALA A 198 -4.20 -5.96 35.00
N GLN A 199 -5.43 -5.63 35.39
CA GLN A 199 -5.74 -4.71 36.51
C GLN A 199 -5.05 -5.04 37.85
N GLN A 200 -4.37 -6.20 37.96
CA GLN A 200 -3.68 -6.71 39.14
C GLN A 200 -2.14 -6.55 39.12
N GLU A 201 -1.53 -6.08 38.02
CA GLU A 201 -0.09 -5.88 37.94
C GLU A 201 0.32 -4.47 38.41
N ALA A 202 1.21 -4.41 39.41
CA ALA A 202 1.66 -3.22 40.12
C ALA A 202 2.65 -2.35 39.32
N MET A 203 2.39 -2.10 38.03
CA MET A 203 3.21 -1.18 37.24
C MET A 203 2.78 0.27 37.49
N PRO A 204 3.70 1.20 37.80
CA PRO A 204 3.40 2.62 37.90
C PRO A 204 2.80 3.16 36.59
N LEU A 205 1.74 3.97 36.65
CA LEU A 205 1.08 4.54 35.46
C LEU A 205 2.07 5.23 34.50
N GLN A 206 3.05 5.96 35.03
CA GLN A 206 4.06 6.61 34.19
C GLN A 206 4.83 5.59 33.34
N GLN A 207 5.20 4.45 33.92
CA GLN A 207 5.89 3.39 33.20
C GLN A 207 4.97 2.76 32.15
N ALA A 208 3.71 2.48 32.50
CA ALA A 208 2.73 1.93 31.55
C ALA A 208 2.50 2.87 30.34
N LEU A 209 2.40 4.18 30.57
CA LEU A 209 2.26 5.18 29.50
C LEU A 209 3.52 5.28 28.63
N VAL A 210 4.71 5.13 29.22
CA VAL A 210 5.97 5.10 28.47
C VAL A 210 6.05 3.86 27.59
N GLU A 211 5.79 2.67 28.13
CA GLU A 211 5.83 1.42 27.38
C GLU A 211 4.82 1.44 26.23
N LEU A 212 3.58 1.85 26.51
CA LEU A 212 2.54 2.00 25.49
C LEU A 212 2.94 3.04 24.42
N GLY A 213 3.44 4.21 24.84
CA GLY A 213 3.88 5.27 23.94
C GLY A 213 5.03 4.84 23.03
N ILE A 214 6.00 4.08 23.53
CA ILE A 214 7.09 3.49 22.74
C ILE A 214 6.54 2.52 21.70
N GLY A 215 5.61 1.63 22.10
CA GLY A 215 4.96 0.70 21.18
C GLY A 215 4.23 1.43 20.05
N ILE A 216 3.43 2.45 20.39
CA ILE A 216 2.69 3.27 19.42
C ILE A 216 3.63 3.99 18.47
N MET A 217 4.69 4.62 18.97
CA MET A 217 5.65 5.35 18.13
C MET A 217 6.46 4.41 17.24
N THR A 218 6.91 3.27 17.76
CA THR A 218 7.63 2.26 16.98
C THR A 218 6.77 1.76 15.82
N ALA A 219 5.51 1.39 16.10
CA ALA A 219 4.59 0.91 15.08
C ALA A 219 4.26 2.01 14.04
N SER A 220 3.88 3.21 14.50
CA SER A 220 3.41 4.30 13.63
C SER A 220 4.49 4.99 12.81
N THR A 221 5.76 4.90 13.22
CA THR A 221 6.91 5.45 12.47
C THR A 221 7.59 4.44 11.56
N SER A 222 7.10 3.19 11.51
CA SER A 222 7.60 2.18 10.59
C SER A 222 7.36 2.55 9.12
N ALA A 223 8.24 2.09 8.22
CA ALA A 223 8.11 2.37 6.79
C ALA A 223 6.76 1.90 6.21
N SER A 224 6.28 0.74 6.68
CA SER A 224 4.96 0.21 6.34
C SER A 224 3.83 1.13 6.80
N ALA A 225 3.80 1.51 8.09
CA ALA A 225 2.75 2.36 8.63
C ALA A 225 2.70 3.74 7.94
N ILE A 226 3.87 4.32 7.63
CA ILE A 226 3.96 5.58 6.89
C ILE A 226 3.44 5.42 5.44
N SER A 227 3.79 4.34 4.75
CA SER A 227 3.31 4.06 3.40
C SER A 227 1.79 3.83 3.38
N LEU A 228 1.27 3.09 4.37
CA LEU A 228 -0.16 2.86 4.56
C LEU A 228 -0.91 4.16 4.88
N TYR A 229 -0.36 5.01 5.74
CA TYR A 229 -0.93 6.32 6.05
C TYR A 229 -0.99 7.23 4.82
N LYS A 230 0.09 7.28 4.02
CA LYS A 230 0.12 8.03 2.75
C LYS A 230 -0.94 7.54 1.77
N ALA A 231 -1.05 6.23 1.61
CA ALA A 231 -2.07 5.59 0.76
C ALA A 231 -3.48 5.94 1.24
N ALA A 232 -3.76 5.79 2.54
CA ALA A 232 -5.08 6.07 3.12
C ALA A 232 -5.49 7.54 2.94
N ILE A 233 -4.57 8.49 3.15
CA ILE A 233 -4.86 9.92 2.96
C ILE A 233 -5.11 10.25 1.50
N SER A 234 -4.17 9.88 0.63
CA SER A 234 -4.19 10.25 -0.79
C SER A 234 -5.39 9.69 -1.53
N GLU A 235 -5.90 8.53 -1.11
CA GLU A 235 -7.03 7.87 -1.76
C GLU A 235 -8.35 7.94 -0.97
N SER A 236 -8.39 8.60 0.18
CA SER A 236 -9.58 8.64 1.06
C SER A 236 -10.87 9.06 0.34
N ALA A 237 -10.79 10.00 -0.60
CA ALA A 237 -11.94 10.46 -1.39
C ALA A 237 -12.43 9.41 -2.42
N ARG A 238 -11.57 8.49 -2.84
CA ARG A 238 -11.86 7.46 -3.86
C ARG A 238 -12.19 6.11 -3.23
N PHE A 239 -11.42 5.71 -2.22
CA PHE A 239 -11.52 4.42 -1.54
C PHE A 239 -11.82 4.64 -0.05
N ARG A 240 -13.01 5.21 0.23
CA ARG A 240 -13.45 5.53 1.59
C ARG A 240 -13.39 4.32 2.54
N ALA A 241 -13.85 3.15 2.08
CA ALA A 241 -13.83 1.92 2.87
C ALA A 241 -12.41 1.50 3.30
N ALA A 242 -11.39 1.79 2.47
CA ALA A 242 -10.00 1.51 2.81
C ALA A 242 -9.45 2.46 3.88
N ALA A 243 -9.80 3.74 3.80
CA ALA A 243 -9.46 4.71 4.85
C ALA A 243 -10.17 4.39 6.18
N GLU A 244 -11.43 3.97 6.14
CA GLU A 244 -12.19 3.53 7.31
C GLU A 244 -11.57 2.27 7.95
N ALA A 245 -11.22 1.27 7.15
CA ALA A 245 -10.55 0.06 7.64
C ALA A 245 -9.20 0.39 8.30
N PHE A 246 -8.39 1.26 7.67
CA PHE A 246 -7.16 1.75 8.28
C PHE A 246 -7.41 2.43 9.64
N TRP A 247 -8.39 3.33 9.72
CA TRP A 247 -8.73 4.05 10.95
C TRP A 247 -9.15 3.09 12.07
N GLN A 248 -10.06 2.16 11.79
CA GLN A 248 -10.64 1.24 12.76
C GLN A 248 -9.63 0.21 13.30
N HIS A 249 -8.77 -0.31 12.42
CA HIS A 249 -7.81 -1.35 12.78
C HIS A 249 -6.45 -0.81 13.23
N GLY A 250 -6.16 0.48 13.00
CA GLY A 250 -4.90 1.12 13.40
C GLY A 250 -5.10 2.17 14.49
N PRO A 251 -5.24 3.48 14.14
CA PRO A 251 -5.34 4.57 15.11
C PRO A 251 -6.39 4.38 16.21
N HIS A 252 -7.57 3.83 15.88
CA HIS A 252 -8.63 3.59 16.86
C HIS A 252 -8.24 2.55 17.92
N GLN A 253 -7.46 1.53 17.56
CA GLN A 253 -6.97 0.53 18.53
C GLN A 253 -6.02 1.17 19.54
N ALA A 254 -5.11 2.02 19.08
CA ALA A 254 -4.21 2.77 19.97
C ALA A 254 -4.99 3.71 20.91
N LEU A 255 -5.98 4.44 20.38
CA LEU A 255 -6.86 5.30 21.19
C LEU A 255 -7.61 4.49 22.25
N SER A 256 -8.16 3.33 21.88
CA SER A 256 -8.86 2.44 22.81
C SER A 256 -7.96 1.97 23.96
N GLN A 257 -6.73 1.57 23.66
CA GLN A 257 -5.78 1.15 24.71
C GLN A 257 -5.39 2.31 25.62
N ILE A 258 -5.14 3.50 25.07
CA ILE A 258 -4.84 4.68 25.89
C ILE A 258 -6.04 5.01 26.78
N SER A 259 -7.26 5.05 26.25
CA SER A 259 -8.47 5.35 27.05
C SER A 259 -8.64 4.38 28.20
N GLN A 260 -8.52 3.07 27.94
CA GLN A 260 -8.63 2.03 28.97
C GLN A 260 -7.58 2.18 30.09
N LEU A 261 -6.35 2.55 29.73
CA LEU A 261 -5.30 2.81 30.72
C LEU A 261 -5.62 4.02 31.59
N LEU A 262 -6.11 5.11 30.99
CA LEU A 262 -6.47 6.34 31.70
C LEU A 262 -7.71 6.15 32.59
N GLU A 263 -8.71 5.39 32.13
CA GLU A 263 -9.89 5.01 32.90
C GLU A 263 -9.49 4.20 34.14
N ALA A 264 -8.65 3.16 33.96
CA ALA A 264 -8.17 2.35 35.06
C ALA A 264 -7.37 3.18 36.09
N ALA A 265 -6.53 4.10 35.64
CA ALA A 265 -5.78 4.99 36.54
C ALA A 265 -6.67 6.00 37.27
N THR A 266 -7.72 6.50 36.60
CA THR A 266 -8.71 7.40 37.23
C THR A 266 -9.50 6.65 38.30
N LEU A 267 -9.89 5.39 38.05
CA LEU A 267 -10.54 4.53 39.04
C LEU A 267 -9.65 4.24 40.26
N ARG A 268 -8.33 4.14 40.08
CA ARG A 268 -7.35 4.02 41.18
C ARG A 268 -7.04 5.35 41.88
N GLY A 269 -7.59 6.45 41.42
CA GLY A 269 -7.34 7.79 41.97
C GLY A 269 -5.97 8.38 41.63
N GLU A 270 -5.22 7.76 40.71
CA GLU A 270 -3.90 8.25 40.27
C GLU A 270 -4.01 9.48 39.34
N LEU A 271 -5.13 9.62 38.65
CA LEU A 271 -5.46 10.71 37.75
C LEU A 271 -6.83 11.30 38.06
N ARG A 272 -7.06 12.54 37.64
CA ARG A 272 -8.36 13.22 37.67
C ARG A 272 -8.71 13.69 36.27
N ILE A 273 -9.20 12.79 35.43
CA ILE A 273 -9.60 13.07 34.05
C ILE A 273 -11.12 12.91 33.93
N GLU A 274 -11.80 13.95 33.45
CA GLU A 274 -13.26 13.94 33.24
C GLU A 274 -13.65 13.14 31.97
N ASP A 275 -12.88 13.28 30.89
CA ASP A 275 -13.09 12.59 29.61
C ASP A 275 -11.81 11.86 29.18
N CYS A 276 -11.75 10.55 29.46
CA CYS A 276 -10.59 9.71 29.14
C CYS A 276 -10.40 9.52 27.62
N THR A 277 -11.49 9.58 26.83
CA THR A 277 -11.40 9.48 25.37
C THR A 277 -10.75 10.73 24.81
N ALA A 278 -11.20 11.93 25.21
CA ALA A 278 -10.57 13.18 24.80
C ALA A 278 -9.10 13.26 25.24
N ALA A 279 -8.78 12.82 26.46
CA ALA A 279 -7.41 12.77 26.94
C ALA A 279 -6.54 11.79 26.13
N ALA A 280 -7.09 10.65 25.72
CA ALA A 280 -6.40 9.70 24.84
C ALA A 280 -6.07 10.31 23.47
N HIS A 281 -7.00 11.06 22.88
CA HIS A 281 -6.77 11.80 21.64
C HIS A 281 -5.66 12.84 21.78
N GLN A 282 -5.64 13.59 22.88
CA GLN A 282 -4.59 14.57 23.18
C GLN A 282 -3.22 13.89 23.33
N PHE A 283 -3.16 12.81 24.12
CA PHE A 283 -1.93 12.05 24.32
C PHE A 283 -1.38 11.49 23.01
N LEU A 284 -2.22 10.85 22.20
CA LEU A 284 -1.81 10.31 20.89
C LEU A 284 -1.34 11.41 19.92
N SER A 285 -1.97 12.58 19.97
CA SER A 285 -1.56 13.74 19.16
C SER A 285 -0.19 14.26 19.58
N MET A 286 0.10 14.34 20.89
CA MET A 286 1.41 14.72 21.41
C MET A 286 2.49 13.69 21.07
N LEU A 287 2.16 12.40 21.12
CA LEU A 287 3.08 11.33 20.69
C LEU A 287 3.48 11.51 19.23
N ARG A 288 2.52 11.70 18.32
CA ARG A 288 2.82 11.88 16.89
C ARG A 288 3.61 13.17 16.63
N GLY A 289 3.12 14.28 17.16
CA GLY A 289 3.69 15.62 16.98
C GLY A 289 4.10 15.92 15.52
N ASP A 290 5.10 16.77 15.38
CA ASP A 290 5.69 17.08 14.07
C ASP A 290 6.57 15.93 13.55
N LEU A 291 7.03 15.04 14.43
CA LEU A 291 7.88 13.91 14.06
C LEU A 291 7.20 13.04 13.01
N HIS A 292 5.95 12.62 13.26
CA HIS A 292 5.19 11.81 12.32
C HIS A 292 4.92 12.56 11.02
N LEU A 293 4.65 13.86 11.09
CA LEU A 293 4.40 14.69 9.91
C LEU A 293 5.64 14.80 9.01
N GLN A 294 6.83 14.97 9.60
CA GLN A 294 8.09 15.01 8.84
C GLN A 294 8.39 13.67 8.15
N LEU A 295 8.05 12.53 8.76
CA LEU A 295 8.16 11.21 8.11
C LEU A 295 7.22 11.09 6.92
N VAL A 296 5.96 11.52 7.08
CA VAL A 296 4.96 11.51 5.99
C VAL A 296 5.41 12.40 4.83
N PHE A 297 6.00 13.56 5.11
CA PHE A 297 6.55 14.43 4.07
C PHE A 297 7.88 13.95 3.49
N GLY A 298 8.49 12.90 4.03
CA GLY A 298 9.79 12.41 3.58
C GLY A 298 10.94 13.36 3.92
N LEU A 299 10.76 14.25 4.91
CA LEU A 299 11.76 15.21 5.34
C LEU A 299 12.80 14.59 6.29
N ARG A 300 12.54 13.36 6.76
CA ARG A 300 13.43 12.60 7.65
C ARG A 300 13.22 11.10 7.52
N GLY A 301 14.20 10.33 8.01
CA GLY A 301 14.08 8.89 8.25
C GLY A 301 13.44 8.56 9.59
N ALA A 302 13.07 7.27 9.76
CA ALA A 302 12.46 6.76 10.99
C ALA A 302 13.37 7.01 12.21
N PRO A 303 12.81 7.46 13.35
CA PRO A 303 13.59 7.66 14.56
C PRO A 303 14.13 6.33 15.10
N GLY A 304 15.34 6.36 15.67
CA GLY A 304 15.89 5.20 16.37
C GLY A 304 15.25 4.99 17.75
N ALA A 305 15.41 3.81 18.33
CA ALA A 305 14.81 3.46 19.63
C ALA A 305 15.12 4.47 20.76
N LYS A 306 16.35 5.01 20.80
CA LYS A 306 16.76 6.03 21.78
C LYS A 306 16.00 7.35 21.59
N GLU A 307 15.79 7.78 20.36
CA GLU A 307 15.03 9.00 20.05
C GLU A 307 13.56 8.82 20.40
N ILE A 308 12.97 7.67 20.04
CA ILE A 308 11.61 7.30 20.42
C ILE A 308 11.45 7.34 21.95
N GLY A 309 12.35 6.68 22.69
CA GLY A 309 12.29 6.63 24.15
C GLY A 309 12.37 8.02 24.80
N ALA A 310 13.28 8.88 24.33
CA ALA A 310 13.42 10.24 24.85
C ALA A 310 12.17 11.10 24.55
N HIS A 311 11.64 11.01 23.32
CA HIS A 311 10.43 11.72 22.91
C HIS A 311 9.22 11.28 23.74
N VAL A 312 8.99 9.97 23.87
CA VAL A 312 7.87 9.43 24.64
C VAL A 312 7.97 9.82 26.11
N ALA A 313 9.16 9.71 26.73
CA ALA A 313 9.35 10.10 28.12
C ALA A 313 9.01 11.59 28.36
N SER A 314 9.39 12.47 27.42
CA SER A 314 9.04 13.89 27.46
C SER A 314 7.52 14.11 27.35
N VAL A 315 6.86 13.47 26.38
CA VAL A 315 5.41 13.55 26.19
C VAL A 315 4.65 13.06 27.43
N VAL A 316 5.06 11.94 28.02
CA VAL A 316 4.43 11.39 29.24
C VAL A 316 4.58 12.36 30.41
N ALA A 317 5.75 12.97 30.60
CA ALA A 317 5.96 13.95 31.66
C ALA A 317 5.02 15.17 31.52
N VAL A 318 4.89 15.71 30.30
CA VAL A 318 4.00 16.84 29.99
C VAL A 318 2.53 16.44 30.21
N PHE A 319 2.11 15.28 29.69
CA PHE A 319 0.75 14.79 29.82
C PHE A 319 0.35 14.58 31.28
N LEU A 320 1.18 13.90 32.07
CA LEU A 320 0.90 13.66 33.49
C LEU A 320 0.88 14.96 34.31
N HIS A 321 1.72 15.93 33.96
CA HIS A 321 1.68 17.24 34.61
C HIS A 321 0.34 17.95 34.35
N GLY A 322 -0.14 17.95 33.10
CA GLY A 322 -1.44 18.51 32.74
C GLY A 322 -2.62 17.76 33.39
N ALA A 323 -2.57 16.43 33.40
CA ALA A 323 -3.63 15.57 33.95
C ALA A 323 -3.74 15.64 35.49
N ARG A 324 -2.72 16.15 36.19
CA ARG A 324 -2.74 16.36 37.65
C ARG A 324 -3.39 17.68 38.06
N SER A 325 -3.73 18.57 37.11
CA SER A 325 -4.20 19.92 37.42
C SER A 325 -5.67 20.15 37.04
N ARG A 326 -6.55 19.97 38.03
CA ARG A 326 -7.73 20.85 38.23
C ARG A 326 -8.31 20.79 39.65
N SER A 327 -7.46 20.91 40.68
CA SER A 327 -7.94 21.36 42.00
C SER A 327 -7.79 22.88 42.14
N GLY A 328 -8.88 23.61 41.86
CA GLY A 328 -9.30 24.80 42.62
C GLY A 328 -8.88 26.19 42.13
N ARG A 329 -9.87 27.01 41.73
CA ARG A 329 -10.10 28.40 42.18
C ARG A 329 -11.35 29.02 41.52
N GLY A 330 -12.40 29.28 42.30
CA GLY A 330 -13.45 30.25 41.93
C GLY A 330 -14.93 29.80 41.98
N ALA A 331 -15.35 28.98 42.95
CA ALA A 331 -16.78 28.84 43.29
C ALA A 331 -16.98 29.13 44.77
N ASP A 332 -16.63 30.35 45.19
CA ASP A 332 -17.24 30.96 46.36
C ASP A 332 -17.20 32.50 46.26
N ALA A 333 -18.39 33.08 46.37
CA ALA A 333 -18.72 34.47 46.70
C ALA A 333 -17.96 35.61 45.97
N ARG A 334 -18.52 36.07 44.84
CA ARG A 334 -18.94 37.48 44.62
C ARG A 334 -19.43 37.70 43.17
N CYS A 335 -20.73 37.50 42.96
CA CYS A 335 -21.58 38.33 42.10
C CYS A 335 -23.03 37.86 42.26
N ALA A 336 -23.60 38.12 43.44
CA ALA A 336 -25.04 38.32 43.54
C ALA A 336 -25.32 39.73 42.98
N GLY A 337 -25.80 39.77 41.75
CA GLY A 337 -26.29 40.96 41.08
C GLY A 337 -27.10 40.54 39.86
N GLN A 338 -28.43 40.64 40.00
CA GLN A 338 -29.48 40.56 38.97
C GLN A 338 -28.99 40.77 37.51
N ARG A 339 -29.42 40.06 36.45
CA ARG A 339 -30.79 39.65 36.02
C ARG A 339 -30.69 38.84 34.68
N PRO A 340 -31.79 38.38 34.03
CA PRO A 340 -31.97 37.01 33.54
C PRO A 340 -31.57 36.74 32.08
N ALA A 341 -31.51 35.45 31.78
CA ALA A 341 -31.31 34.86 30.46
C ALA A 341 -32.49 35.10 29.53
N GLU A 342 -32.20 35.64 28.34
CA GLU A 342 -32.80 35.29 27.07
C GLU A 342 -31.93 35.90 25.95
N ASP A 343 -31.79 35.19 24.83
CA ASP A 343 -31.28 35.68 23.53
C ASP A 343 -29.80 35.44 23.12
N LEU A 344 -29.28 34.22 23.31
CA LEU A 344 -28.06 33.74 22.66
C LEU A 344 -28.25 32.44 21.83
N LEU A 345 -29.37 32.38 21.09
CA LEU A 345 -29.55 31.44 19.97
C LEU A 345 -29.71 32.21 18.67
N ARG A 346 -28.65 32.85 18.18
CA ARG A 346 -28.51 33.30 16.78
C ARG A 346 -27.08 33.72 16.46
N ARG A 347 -26.24 32.73 16.13
CA ARG A 347 -25.11 32.94 15.22
C ARG A 347 -25.08 31.80 14.22
N GLU A 348 -25.74 32.04 13.10
CA GLU A 348 -25.56 31.29 11.87
C GLU A 348 -24.08 31.30 11.48
N VAL A 349 -23.51 30.11 11.29
CA VAL A 349 -22.23 29.92 10.62
C VAL A 349 -22.50 30.11 9.13
N VAL A 350 -22.13 31.28 8.59
CA VAL A 350 -22.06 31.49 7.14
C VAL A 350 -20.90 30.64 6.61
N LEU A 351 -21.23 29.47 6.07
CA LEU A 351 -20.34 28.71 5.20
C LEU A 351 -20.09 29.52 3.92
N ARG A 352 -18.95 30.22 3.85
CA ARG A 352 -18.43 30.70 2.57
C ARG A 352 -18.11 29.49 1.69
N GLN A 353 -19.00 29.21 0.75
CA GLN A 353 -18.73 28.32 -0.36
C GLN A 353 -17.53 28.85 -1.14
N TYR A 354 -16.41 28.14 -1.08
CA TYR A 354 -15.33 28.29 -2.05
C TYR A 354 -15.87 27.79 -3.41
N ARG A 355 -16.21 28.73 -4.29
CA ARG A 355 -16.58 28.45 -5.68
C ARG A 355 -15.29 28.23 -6.48
N VAL A 356 -15.04 27.00 -6.90
CA VAL A 356 -13.99 26.69 -7.88
C VAL A 356 -14.42 27.28 -9.23
N PRO A 357 -13.62 28.13 -9.89
CA PRO A 357 -13.98 28.66 -11.20
C PRO A 357 -13.92 27.53 -12.24
N SER A 358 -14.97 27.39 -13.04
CA SER A 358 -15.01 26.51 -14.21
C SER A 358 -14.02 26.97 -15.28
N PRO A 359 -13.41 26.06 -16.07
CA PRO A 359 -12.51 26.46 -17.13
C PRO A 359 -13.29 27.18 -18.24
N GLU A 360 -13.02 28.46 -18.43
CA GLU A 360 -13.52 29.22 -19.58
C GLU A 360 -12.98 28.63 -20.88
N SER A 361 -13.87 28.55 -21.87
CA SER A 361 -13.57 28.15 -23.24
C SER A 361 -12.68 29.21 -23.90
N PRO A 362 -11.67 28.86 -24.71
CA PRO A 362 -10.80 29.85 -25.32
C PRO A 362 -11.56 30.64 -26.40
N SER A 363 -11.66 31.95 -26.21
CA SER A 363 -12.12 32.90 -27.25
C SER A 363 -11.03 33.07 -28.32
N PRO A 364 -11.38 33.28 -29.61
CA PRO A 364 -10.43 33.17 -30.71
C PRO A 364 -9.47 34.36 -30.78
N VAL A 365 -8.17 34.05 -30.82
CA VAL A 365 -7.11 35.03 -31.04
C VAL A 365 -7.24 35.60 -32.45
N ARG A 366 -7.38 36.93 -32.54
CA ARG A 366 -7.34 37.69 -33.79
C ARG A 366 -6.01 37.47 -34.51
N ALA A 367 -6.09 37.13 -35.79
CA ALA A 367 -4.98 37.13 -36.72
C ALA A 367 -4.42 38.55 -36.87
N CYS A 368 -3.17 38.75 -36.46
CA CYS A 368 -2.36 39.86 -36.94
C CYS A 368 -1.47 39.32 -38.07
N THR A 369 -1.86 39.65 -39.30
CA THR A 369 -1.04 39.57 -40.50
C THR A 369 0.13 40.55 -40.37
N GLY A 370 1.34 40.08 -40.65
CA GLY A 370 2.53 40.92 -40.72
C GLY A 370 3.75 40.13 -41.20
N ASP A 371 3.92 40.09 -42.52
CA ASP A 371 5.14 39.68 -43.21
C ASP A 371 6.41 40.26 -42.59
N LYS A 372 7.47 39.43 -42.43
CA LYS A 372 8.74 39.59 -43.16
C LYS A 372 9.80 38.54 -42.78
N ALA A 373 10.29 37.89 -43.84
CA ALA A 373 11.69 37.57 -44.16
C ALA A 373 12.45 36.47 -43.39
N TYR A 374 12.62 35.36 -44.12
CA TYR A 374 13.78 34.47 -44.23
C TYR A 374 15.17 35.11 -43.98
N THR A 375 16.01 34.42 -43.19
CA THR A 375 17.43 34.01 -43.35
C THR A 375 17.88 33.49 -41.97
N GLY A 376 18.32 32.25 -41.74
CA GLY A 376 19.46 31.55 -42.32
C GLY A 376 20.49 31.30 -41.20
N HIS A 377 20.56 30.07 -40.67
CA HIS A 377 21.77 29.30 -40.31
C HIS A 377 21.42 28.02 -39.54
#